data_AF-A0A8S0GWN9-F1
#
_entry.id   AF-A0A8S0GWN9-F1
#
_cell.length_a   1.000
_cell.length_b   1.000
_cell.length_c   1.000
_cell.angle_alpha   90.00
_cell.angle_beta   90.00
_cell.angle_gamma   90.00
#
_symmetry.space_group_name_H-M   'P 1'
#
loop_
_entity.id
_entity.type
_entity.pdbx_description
1 polymer ?
#
loop_
_entity_poly.entity_id
_entity_poly.type
_entity_poly.pdbx_seq_one_letter_code
_entity_poly.pdbx_strand_id
1 'polypeptide(L)' 'MPMIDTAQLQPASDAVQAAVQAMSAANNEIAHLELETPRSAEKIRRLEAEKANARQRYELALIDLSDIVHEVLKQASAAE' A
#
# COMPACT_ATOMS: atom_id res chain seq x y z
N MET A 1 1.53 30.41 11.22
CA MET A 1 1.40 29.27 10.29
C MET A 1 1.41 28.04 11.15
N PRO A 2 0.38 27.20 11.07
CA PRO A 2 0.32 25.95 11.81
C PRO A 2 1.51 25.09 11.39
N MET A 3 2.27 24.57 12.36
CA MET A 3 3.37 23.65 12.06
C MET A 3 2.80 22.23 11.98
N ILE A 4 2.76 21.67 10.76
CA ILE A 4 2.33 20.30 10.51
C ILE A 4 3.51 19.38 10.79
N ASP A 5 3.34 18.44 11.73
CA ASP A 5 4.34 17.41 11.99
C ASP A 5 4.19 16.24 10.99
N THR A 6 4.89 16.39 9.86
CA THR A 6 4.85 15.40 8.78
C THR A 6 5.52 14.07 9.15
N ALA A 7 6.32 14.02 10.24
CA ALA A 7 6.95 12.77 10.67
C ALA A 7 5.90 11.74 11.13
N GLN A 8 4.74 12.20 11.62
CA GLN A 8 3.62 11.33 11.99
C GLN A 8 2.99 10.63 10.78
N LEU A 9 3.11 11.19 9.57
CA LEU A 9 2.56 10.64 8.34
C LEU A 9 3.44 9.53 7.73
N GLN A 10 4.74 9.53 8.07
CA GLN A 10 5.73 8.67 7.43
C GLN A 10 5.38 7.18 7.51
N PRO A 11 5.00 6.61 8.67
CA PRO A 11 4.73 5.18 8.77
C PRO A 11 3.57 4.71 7.87
N ALA A 12 2.48 5.48 7.81
CA ALA A 12 1.34 5.15 6.96
C ALA A 12 1.65 5.37 5.47
N SER A 13 2.43 6.40 5.14
CA SER A 13 2.93 6.62 3.78
C SER A 13 3.81 5.46 3.29
N ASP A 14 4.73 4.99 4.14
CA ASP A 14 5.58 3.83 3.85
C ASP A 14 4.77 2.55 3.66
N ALA A 15 3.71 2.36 4.47
CA ALA A 15 2.81 1.21 4.33
C ALA A 15 2.05 1.23 3.00
N VAL A 16 1.59 2.40 2.54
CA VAL A 16 0.98 2.57 1.21
C VAL A 16 2.00 2.20 0.12
N GLN A 17 3.22 2.72 0.21
CA GLN A 17 4.26 2.46 -0.79
C GLN A 17 4.65 0.98 -0.84
N ALA A 18 4.80 0.32 0.31
CA ALA A 18 5.10 -1.10 0.39
C ALA A 18 4.00 -1.97 -0.24
N ALA A 19 2.73 -1.62 -0.02
CA ALA A 19 1.60 -2.35 -0.62
C ALA A 19 1.56 -2.18 -2.15
N VAL A 20 1.86 -0.98 -2.66
CA VAL A 20 1.98 -0.73 -4.11
C VAL A 20 3.11 -1.55 -4.72
N GLN A 21 4.27 -1.59 -4.07
CA GLN A 21 5.41 -2.38 -4.53
C GLN A 21 5.08 -3.88 -4.56
N ALA A 22 4.41 -4.40 -3.54
CA ALA A 22 3.98 -5.79 -3.50
C ALA A 22 3.00 -6.14 -4.64
N MET A 23 2.03 -5.27 -4.94
CA MET A 23 1.13 -5.46 -6.08
C MET A 23 1.87 -5.45 -7.42
N SER A 24 2.83 -4.53 -7.59
CA SER A 24 3.64 -4.46 -8.81
C SER A 24 4.51 -5.69 -8.99
N ALA A 25 5.15 -6.17 -7.91
CA ALA A 25 5.96 -7.39 -7.95
C ALA A 25 5.12 -8.61 -8.33
N ALA A 26 3.94 -8.78 -7.72
CA ALA A 26 3.04 -9.88 -8.05
C ALA A 26 2.57 -9.83 -9.52
N ASN A 27 2.23 -8.64 -10.03
CA ASN A 27 1.86 -8.48 -11.45
C ASN A 27 3.01 -8.85 -12.40
N ASN A 28 4.24 -8.42 -12.09
CA ASN A 28 5.41 -8.73 -12.92
C ASN A 28 5.67 -10.24 -12.95
N GLU A 29 5.57 -10.90 -11.80
CA GLU A 29 5.78 -12.35 -11.69
C GLU A 29 4.67 -13.13 -12.41
N ILE A 30 3.41 -12.70 -12.30
CA ILE A 30 2.29 -13.30 -13.06
C ILE A 30 2.56 -13.18 -14.56
N ALA A 31 2.94 -12.00 -15.05
CA ALA A 31 3.24 -11.78 -16.46
C ALA A 31 4.40 -12.67 -16.93
N HIS A 32 5.42 -12.90 -16.09
CA HIS A 32 6.50 -13.83 -16.39
C HIS A 32 6.00 -15.28 -16.51
N LEU A 33 5.24 -15.76 -15.52
CA LEU A 33 4.70 -17.12 -15.50
C LEU A 33 3.71 -17.42 -16.63
N GLU A 34 3.02 -16.40 -17.15
CA GLU A 34 2.14 -16.56 -18.31
C GLU A 34 2.90 -16.84 -19.61
N LEU A 35 4.19 -16.49 -19.67
CA LEU A 35 5.07 -16.77 -20.80
C LEU A 35 5.84 -18.10 -20.64
N GLU A 36 5.87 -18.69 -19.43
CA GLU A 36 6.53 -19.97 -19.18
C GLU A 36 5.83 -21.16 -19.86
N THR A 37 6.63 -22.14 -20.31
CA THR A 37 6.13 -23.42 -20.85
C THR A 37 6.86 -24.60 -20.21
N PRO A 38 6.16 -25.52 -19.52
CA PRO A 38 4.71 -25.54 -19.31
C PRO A 38 4.25 -24.47 -18.31
N ARG A 39 3.10 -23.83 -18.60
CA ARG A 39 2.48 -22.83 -17.72
C ARG A 39 2.02 -23.46 -16.40
N SER A 40 2.34 -22.83 -15.27
CA SER A 40 1.85 -23.24 -13.95
C SER A 40 0.64 -22.40 -13.50
N ALA A 41 -0.56 -22.95 -13.67
CA ALA A 41 -1.80 -22.28 -13.23
C ALA A 41 -1.90 -22.13 -11.69
N GLU A 42 -1.24 -23.01 -10.94
CA GLU A 42 -1.24 -22.95 -9.46
C GLU A 42 -0.41 -21.77 -8.94
N LYS A 43 0.81 -21.57 -9.47
CA LYS A 43 1.65 -20.43 -9.12
C LYS A 43 0.96 -19.10 -9.43
N ILE A 44 0.33 -19.00 -10.60
CA ILE A 44 -0.43 -17.81 -11.01
C ILE A 44 -1.58 -17.53 -10.04
N ARG A 45 -2.36 -18.55 -9.66
CA ARG A 45 -3.45 -18.39 -8.67
C ARG A 45 -2.95 -17.91 -7.31
N ARG A 46 -1.80 -18.41 -6.86
CA ARG A 46 -1.20 -17.97 -5.60
C ARG A 46 -0.79 -16.51 -5.65
N LEU A 47 -0.14 -16.08 -6.72
CA LEU A 47 0.26 -14.67 -6.88
C LEU A 47 -0.94 -13.73 -7.03
N GLU A 48 -2.03 -14.17 -7.68
CA GLU A 48 -3.29 -13.42 -7.70
C GLU A 48 -3.86 -13.22 -6.29
N ALA A 49 -3.79 -14.24 -5.42
CA ALA A 49 -4.21 -14.12 -4.03
C ALA A 49 -3.28 -13.19 -3.22
N GLU A 50 -1.96 -13.27 -3.44
CA GLU A 50 -0.98 -12.36 -2.82
C GLU A 50 -1.20 -10.91 -3.25
N LYS A 51 -1.48 -10.68 -4.54
CA LYS A 51 -1.86 -9.37 -5.10
C LYS A 51 -3.14 -8.84 -4.47
N ALA A 52 -4.17 -9.68 -4.32
CA ALA A 52 -5.41 -9.30 -3.66
C ALA A 52 -5.19 -8.92 -2.20
N ASN A 53 -4.32 -9.65 -1.48
CA ASN A 53 -3.95 -9.32 -0.11
C ASN A 53 -3.17 -7.99 -0.04
N ALA A 54 -2.23 -7.75 -0.95
CA ALA A 54 -1.50 -6.50 -1.03
C ALA A 54 -2.45 -5.31 -1.33
N ARG A 55 -3.45 -5.51 -2.19
CA ARG A 55 -4.50 -4.52 -2.42
C ARG A 55 -5.30 -4.20 -1.17
N GLN A 56 -5.70 -5.21 -0.40
CA GLN A 56 -6.39 -4.99 0.87
C GLN A 56 -5.53 -4.19 1.85
N ARG A 57 -4.22 -4.49 1.94
CA ARG A 57 -3.28 -3.72 2.77
C ARG A 57 -3.15 -2.27 2.29
N TYR A 58 -3.12 -2.04 0.98
CA TYR A 58 -3.10 -0.71 0.40
C TYR A 58 -4.34 0.10 0.80
N GLU A 59 -5.53 -0.50 0.68
CA GLU A 59 -6.79 0.16 1.06
C GLU A 59 -6.82 0.52 2.55
N LEU A 60 -6.34 -0.38 3.43
CA LEU A 60 -6.22 -0.09 4.86
C LEU A 60 -5.18 1.00 5.16
N ALA A 61 -4.03 0.97 4.50
CA ALA A 61 -2.99 1.98 4.70
C ALA A 61 -3.42 3.38 4.23
N LEU A 62 -4.27 3.46 3.19
CA LEU A 62 -4.86 4.72 2.77
C LEU A 62 -5.85 5.28 3.80
N ILE A 63 -6.65 4.42 4.41
CA ILE A 63 -7.58 4.83 5.49
C ILE A 63 -6.76 5.35 6.68
N ASP A 64 -5.75 4.61 7.10
CA ASP A 64 -4.87 5.00 8.21
C ASP A 64 -4.14 6.32 7.93
N LEU A 65 -3.61 6.49 6.72
CA LEU A 65 -2.99 7.74 6.30
C LEU A 65 -4.00 8.91 6.33
N SER A 66 -5.23 8.69 5.87
CA SER A 66 -6.30 9.71 5.93
C SER A 66 -6.62 10.12 7.35
N ASP A 67 -6.71 9.17 8.28
CA ASP A 67 -7.01 9.41 9.68
C ASP A 67 -5.88 10.22 10.35
N ILE A 68 -4.61 9.84 10.10
CA ILE A 68 -3.46 10.57 10.63
C ILE A 68 -3.39 11.98 10.05
N VAL A 69 -3.63 12.16 8.74
CA VAL A 69 -3.68 13.50 8.12
C VAL A 69 -4.74 14.36 8.83
N HIS A 70 -5.92 13.82 9.10
CA HIS A 70 -6.98 14.56 9.78
C HIS A 70 -6.57 14.97 11.19
N GLU A 71 -5.98 14.05 11.96
CA GLU A 71 -5.54 14.35 13.33
C GLU A 71 -4.37 15.35 13.37
N VAL A 72 -3.40 15.25 12.48
CA VAL A 72 -2.29 16.22 12.40
C VAL A 72 -2.80 17.61 12.04
N LEU A 73 -3.76 17.74 11.11
CA LEU A 73 -4.37 19.02 10.78
C LEU A 73 -5.14 19.62 11.96
N LYS A 74 -5.89 18.77 12.69
CA LYS A 74 -6.62 19.18 13.88
C LYS A 74 -5.67 19.66 14.98
N GLN A 75 -4.60 18.93 15.26
CA GLN A 75 -3.55 19.34 16.21
C GLN A 75 -2.93 20.68 15.83
N ALA A 76 -2.58 20.86 14.55
CA ALA A 76 -1.98 22.10 14.07
C ALA A 76 -2.93 23.30 14.21
N SER A 77 -4.23 23.11 13.94
CA SER A 77 -5.26 24.15 14.12
C SER A 77 -5.55 24.49 15.59
N ALA A 78 -5.37 23.55 16.51
CA ALA A 78 -5.58 23.77 17.95
C ALA A 78 -4.37 24.43 18.64
N ALA A 79 -3.22 24.49 17.96
CA ALA A 79 -1.99 25.12 18.44
C ALA A 79 -1.86 26.60 18.02
N GLU A 80 -2.85 27.13 17.29
CA GLU A 80 -3.01 28.56 16.97
C GLU A 80 -3.89 29.28 18.00
#